data_AF-A0A1F4FH79-F1
#
_entry.id   AF-A0A1F4FH79-F1
#
_cell.length_a   1.000
_cell.length_b   1.000
_cell.length_c   1.000
_cell.angle_alpha   90.00
_cell.angle_beta   90.00
_cell.angle_gamma   90.00
#
_symmetry.space_group_name_H-M   'P 1'
#
loop_
_entity.id
_entity.type
_entity.pdbx_description
1 polymer ?
#
loop_
_entity_poly.entity_id
_entity_poly.type
_entity_poly.pdbx_seq_one_letter_code
_entity_poly.pdbx_strand_id
1 'polypeptide(L)' 'MDHRQYNYSEFVVSPNEFLEFAQHAPKVTMRAPSFPLEDLATGKTVEMKELWKDGITVIEFGSFT' A
#
# COMPACT_ATOMS: atom_id res chain seq x y z
N MET A 1 7.29 23.11 -5.22
CA MET A 1 6.48 21.93 -5.58
C MET A 1 7.44 20.96 -6.22
N ASP A 2 7.81 19.92 -5.48
CA ASP A 2 8.72 18.87 -5.94
C ASP A 2 7.94 17.96 -6.89
N HIS A 3 8.33 17.92 -8.17
CA HIS A 3 7.62 17.18 -9.23
C HIS A 3 8.04 15.70 -9.25
N ARG A 4 7.96 15.02 -8.11
CA ARG A 4 8.15 13.56 -8.06
C ARG A 4 6.99 12.89 -8.78
N GLN A 5 7.27 12.38 -9.98
CA GLN A 5 6.30 11.68 -10.81
C GLN A 5 5.95 10.36 -10.13
N TYR A 6 4.67 10.13 -9.85
CA TYR A 6 4.21 8.87 -9.26
C TYR A 6 4.46 7.76 -10.28
N ASN A 7 5.35 6.82 -9.95
CA ASN A 7 5.76 5.77 -10.89
C ASN A 7 4.78 4.60 -10.81
N TYR A 8 4.00 4.43 -11.88
CA TYR A 8 3.06 3.31 -12.05
C TYR A 8 3.69 2.13 -12.81
N SER A 9 4.88 2.29 -13.39
CA SER A 9 5.35 1.42 -14.48
C SER A 9 6.27 0.29 -14.06
N GLU A 10 6.94 0.37 -12.91
CA GLU A 10 7.95 -0.62 -12.55
C GLU A 10 7.78 -1.15 -11.13
N PHE A 11 7.07 -2.27 -11.01
CA PHE A 11 7.18 -3.13 -9.83
C PHE A 11 8.48 -3.94 -9.97
N VAL A 12 9.62 -3.30 -9.64
CA VAL A 12 10.95 -3.94 -9.72
C VAL A 12 11.12 -4.89 -8.54
N VAL A 13 10.48 -6.05 -8.61
CA VAL A 13 10.77 -7.17 -7.71
C VAL A 13 11.35 -8.31 -8.51
N SER A 14 12.29 -9.03 -7.92
CA SER A 14 12.75 -10.27 -8.52
C SER A 14 11.59 -11.30 -8.57
N PRO A 15 11.61 -12.26 -9.50
CA PRO A 15 10.58 -13.31 -9.56
C PRO A 15 10.41 -14.07 -8.24
N ASN A 16 11.49 -14.24 -7.47
CA ASN A 16 11.44 -14.91 -6.16
C ASN A 16 10.73 -14.07 -5.09
N GLU A 17 10.99 -12.76 -5.06
CA GLU A 17 10.30 -11.83 -4.15
C GLU A 17 8.81 -11.74 -4.46
N PHE A 18 8.42 -11.78 -5.75
CA PHE A 18 7.01 -11.85 -6.14
C PHE A 18 6.34 -13.14 -5.66
N LEU A 19 7.01 -14.29 -5.83
CA LEU A 19 6.47 -15.58 -5.39
C LEU A 19 6.28 -15.65 -3.87
N GLU A 20 7.23 -15.10 -3.11
CA GLU A 20 7.13 -14.99 -1.66
C GLU A 20 5.98 -14.06 -1.25
N PHE A 21 5.89 -12.87 -1.87
CA PHE A 21 4.77 -11.96 -1.66
C PHE A 21 3.43 -12.63 -1.94
N ALA A 22 3.29 -13.34 -3.07
CA ALA A 22 2.05 -14.00 -3.45
C ALA A 22 1.61 -15.09 -2.45
N GLN A 23 2.54 -15.75 -1.76
CA GLN A 23 2.21 -16.73 -0.72
C GLN A 23 1.63 -16.08 0.55
N HIS A 24 2.09 -14.88 0.89
CA HIS A 24 1.72 -14.15 2.09
C HIS A 24 0.69 -13.02 1.85
N ALA A 25 0.36 -12.75 0.59
CA ALA A 25 -0.56 -11.70 0.21
C ALA A 25 -1.96 -11.94 0.83
N PRO A 26 -2.66 -10.86 1.22
CA PRO A 26 -4.05 -10.95 1.65
C PRO A 26 -4.90 -11.61 0.56
N LYS A 27 -5.63 -12.65 0.94
CA LYS A 27 -6.55 -13.35 0.03
C LYS A 27 -7.93 -12.71 0.08
N VAL A 28 -8.68 -12.83 -1.02
CA VAL A 28 -10.09 -12.42 -1.05
C VAL A 28 -10.84 -13.12 0.08
N THR A 29 -11.82 -12.44 0.68
CA THR A 29 -12.59 -12.85 1.88
C THR A 29 -11.84 -12.81 3.22
N MET A 30 -10.53 -12.58 3.24
CA MET A 30 -9.82 -12.30 4.49
C MET A 30 -10.15 -10.89 5.00
N ARG A 31 -10.06 -10.69 6.31
CA ARG A 31 -10.05 -9.35 6.89
C ARG A 31 -8.83 -8.60 6.33
N ALA A 32 -9.06 -7.38 5.82
CA ALA A 32 -7.97 -6.54 5.34
C ALA A 32 -6.94 -6.32 6.46
N PRO A 33 -5.63 -6.48 6.18
CA PRO A 33 -4.59 -6.26 7.18
C PRO A 33 -4.59 -4.80 7.62
N SER A 34 -4.24 -4.53 8.86
CA SER A 34 -4.09 -3.18 9.38
C SER A 34 -2.72 -3.05 10.01
N PHE A 35 -2.00 -1.99 9.68
CA PHE A 35 -0.69 -1.67 10.22
C PHE A 35 -0.48 -0.15 10.23
N PRO A 36 0.52 0.35 10.98
CA PRO A 36 0.82 1.78 11.01
C PRO A 36 1.34 2.27 9.65
N LEU A 37 0.81 3.40 9.19
CA LEU A 37 1.23 4.14 8.02
C LEU A 37 1.64 5.56 8.41
N GLU A 38 2.51 6.18 7.63
CA GLU A 38 2.78 7.62 7.73
C GLU A 38 1.89 8.38 6.73
N ASP A 39 1.14 9.36 7.23
CA ASP A 39 0.45 10.34 6.40
C ASP A 39 1.46 11.38 5.89
N LEU A 40 1.76 11.34 4.60
CA LEU A 40 2.74 12.23 3.97
C LEU A 40 2.37 13.71 4.00
N ALA A 41 1.10 14.06 4.16
CA ALA A 41 0.67 15.46 4.26
C ALA A 41 0.94 16.04 5.66
N THR A 42 0.89 15.21 6.70
CA THR A 42 0.96 15.66 8.10
C THR A 42 2.17 15.14 8.87
N GLY A 43 2.88 14.13 8.34
CA GLY A 43 3.95 13.39 9.00
C GLY A 43 3.49 12.54 10.18
N LYS A 44 2.17 12.35 10.36
CA LYS A 44 1.62 11.60 11.50
C LYS A 44 1.48 10.13 11.18
N THR A 45 1.64 9.30 12.20
CA THR A 45 1.27 7.89 12.11
C THR A 45 -0.25 7.74 12.17
N VAL A 46 -0.81 6.99 11.22
CA VAL A 46 -2.22 6.59 11.13
C VAL A 46 -2.30 5.08 11.01
N GLU A 47 -3.25 4.46 11.70
CA GLU A 47 -3.52 3.03 11.55
C GLU A 47 -4.28 2.79 10.24
N MET A 48 -3.80 1.89 9.38
CA MET A 48 -4.33 1.71 8.02
C MET A 48 -5.85 1.47 7.97
N LYS A 49 -6.43 0.76 8.95
CA LYS A 49 -7.89 0.54 9.04
C LYS A 49 -8.74 1.80 9.11
N GLU A 50 -8.17 2.90 9.59
CA GLU A 50 -8.88 4.17 9.69
C GLU A 50 -9.27 4.72 8.31
N LEU A 51 -8.64 4.22 7.24
CA LEU A 51 -8.93 4.59 5.84
C LEU A 51 -10.17 3.89 5.26
N TRP A 52 -10.63 2.77 5.83
CA TRP A 52 -11.78 2.00 5.31
C TRP A 52 -12.83 1.63 6.35
N LYS A 53 -12.66 2.01 7.61
CA LYS A 53 -13.62 1.68 8.68
C LYS A 53 -15.03 2.22 8.40
N ASP A 54 -15.15 3.29 7.61
CA ASP A 54 -16.40 4.02 7.38
C ASP A 54 -17.05 3.65 6.02
N GLY A 55 -16.42 2.82 5.19
CA GLY A 55 -16.98 2.45 3.89
C GLY A 55 -16.06 1.66 2.97
N ILE A 56 -16.59 1.33 1.79
CA ILE A 56 -15.83 0.64 0.73
C ILE A 56 -14.71 1.57 0.27
N THR A 57 -13.49 1.02 0.23
CA THR A 57 -12.28 1.78 -0.07
C THR A 57 -11.45 1.04 -1.12
N VAL A 58 -10.90 1.78 -2.07
CA VAL A 58 -9.89 1.29 -3.02
C VAL A 58 -8.54 1.81 -2.55
N ILE A 59 -7.55 0.92 -2.49
CA ILE A 59 -6.19 1.24 -2.07
C ILE A 59 -5.25 0.90 -3.21
N GLU A 60 -4.43 1.87 -3.58
CA GLU A 60 -3.42 1.74 -4.62
C GLU A 60 -2.04 1.77 -3.98
N PHE A 61 -1.17 0.88 -4.41
CA PHE A 61 0.24 0.85 -3.99
C PHE A 61 1.10 1.36 -5.13
N GLY A 62 1.99 2.29 -4.82
CA GLY A 62 2.95 2.86 -5.76
C GLY A 62 4.09 3.52 -5.01
N SER A 63 5.07 4.00 -5.76
CA SER A 63 6.25 4.69 -5.21
C SER A 63 6.43 6.05 -5.86
N PHE A 64 7.00 6.98 -5.09
CA PHE A 64 7.59 8.19 -5.64
C PHE A 64 9.01 7.86 -6.07
N THR A 65 9.34 8.13 -7.33
CA THR A 65 10.74 8.24 -7.78
C THR A 65 11.26 9.65 -7.59
#